data_AF-A0A538FAA8-F1
#
_entry.id   AF-A0A538FAA8-F1
#
_cell.length_a   1.000
_cell.length_b   1.000
_cell.length_c   1.000
_cell.angle_alpha   90.00
_cell.angle_beta   90.00
_cell.angle_gamma   90.00
#
_symmetry.space_group_name_H-M   'P 1'
#
loop_
_entity.id
_entity.type
_entity.pdbx_description
1 polymer ?
#
loop_
_entity_poly.entity_id
_entity_poly.type
_entity_poly.pdbx_seq_one_letter_code
_entity_poly.pdbx_strand_id
1 'polypeptide(L)' 'MAGEFEDIRRRLDGISEELADLALERLRESIDAGGTELPVDERRLTRARRAVEKASAILQEPDDS' A
#
# COMPACT_ATOMS: atom_id res chain seq x y z
N MET A 1 11.53 -19.32 10.31
CA MET A 1 12.05 -17.98 9.95
C MET A 1 11.86 -17.65 8.47
N ALA A 2 12.68 -18.12 7.52
CA ALA A 2 12.56 -17.69 6.11
C ALA A 2 11.16 -17.88 5.49
N GLY A 3 10.45 -18.97 5.83
CA GLY A 3 9.07 -19.18 5.37
C GLY A 3 8.03 -18.28 6.04
N GLU A 4 8.23 -17.92 7.31
CA GLU A 4 7.31 -17.05 8.06
C GLU A 4 7.40 -15.60 7.58
N PHE A 5 8.60 -15.12 7.28
CA PHE A 5 8.81 -13.79 6.68
C PHE A 5 8.23 -13.71 5.27
N GLU A 6 8.40 -14.75 4.45
CA GLU A 6 7.80 -14.80 3.11
C GLU A 6 6.27 -14.80 3.16
N ASP A 7 5.65 -15.52 4.11
CA ASP A 7 4.20 -15.51 4.27
C ASP A 7 3.67 -14.14 4.74
N ILE A 8 4.38 -13.46 5.65
CA ILE A 8 4.05 -12.09 6.05
C ILE A 8 4.24 -11.13 4.87
N ARG A 9 5.34 -11.26 4.11
CA ARG A 9 5.64 -10.46 2.92
C ARG A 9 4.53 -10.55 1.89
N ARG A 10 4.07 -11.76 1.56
CA ARG A 10 2.95 -11.99 0.63
C ARG A 10 1.67 -11.31 1.09
N ARG A 11 1.38 -11.32 2.40
CA ARG A 11 0.21 -10.63 2.96
C ARG A 11 0.36 -9.11 2.88
N LEU A 12 1.56 -8.57 3.13
CA LEU A 12 1.83 -7.14 2.96
C LEU A 12 1.70 -6.71 1.51
N ASP A 13 2.18 -7.52 0.57
CA ASP A 13 2.04 -7.25 -0.87
C ASP A 13 0.56 -7.18 -1.27
N GLY A 14 -0.27 -8.13 -0.81
CA GLY A 14 -1.72 -8.09 -1.04
C GLY A 14 -2.38 -6.83 -0.43
N ILE A 15 -2.02 -6.46 0.80
CA ILE A 15 -2.53 -5.22 1.42
C ILE A 15 -2.10 -3.98 0.63
N SER A 16 -0.88 -3.97 0.07
CA SER A 16 -0.40 -2.87 -0.77
C SER A 16 -1.25 -2.69 -2.03
N GLU A 17 -1.62 -3.80 -2.67
CA GLU A 17 -2.53 -3.81 -3.83
C GLU A 17 -3.93 -3.30 -3.44
N GLU A 18 -4.51 -3.80 -2.34
CA GLU A 18 -5.81 -3.34 -1.85
C GLU A 18 -5.83 -1.82 -1.57
N LEU A 19 -4.75 -1.29 -0.99
CA LEU A 19 -4.61 0.15 -0.75
C LEU A 19 -4.48 0.95 -2.05
N ALA A 20 -3.85 0.37 -3.08
CA ALA A 20 -3.74 1.00 -4.40
C ALA A 20 -5.09 1.07 -5.11
N ASP A 21 -5.85 -0.02 -5.08
CA ASP A 21 -7.18 -0.09 -5.69
C ASP A 21 -8.15 0.89 -5.03
N LEU A 22 -8.15 0.94 -3.70
CA LEU A 22 -8.98 1.89 -2.95
C LEU A 22 -8.58 3.36 -3.23
N ALA A 23 -7.28 3.65 -3.36
CA ALA A 23 -6.82 5.00 -3.72
C ALA A 23 -7.32 5.41 -5.10
N LEU A 24 -7.30 4.49 -6.07
CA LEU A 24 -7.80 4.72 -7.42
C LEU A 24 -9.33 4.93 -7.44
N GLU A 25 -10.07 4.15 -6.65
CA GLU A 25 -11.51 4.33 -6.48
C GLU A 25 -11.85 5.72 -5.93
N ARG A 26 -11.19 6.16 -4.85
CA ARG A 26 -11.39 7.50 -4.27
C ARG A 26 -11.03 8.63 -5.23
N LEU A 27 -10.01 8.42 -6.08
CA LEU A 27 -9.67 9.39 -7.11
C LEU A 27 -10.77 9.50 -8.18
N ARG A 28 -11.33 8.37 -8.62
CA ARG A 28 -12.43 8.33 -9.60
C ARG A 28 -13.68 9.00 -9.03
N GLU A 29 -14.08 8.67 -7.81
CA GLU A 29 -15.22 9.29 -7.13
C GLU A 29 -15.07 10.82 -7.01
N SER A 30 -13.86 11.30 -6.71
CA SER A 30 -13.58 12.74 -6.66
C SER A 30 -13.78 13.41 -8.01
N ILE A 31 -13.28 12.80 -9.09
CA ILE A 31 -13.42 13.30 -10.46
C ILE A 31 -14.91 13.33 -10.86
N ASP A 32 -15.65 12.25 -10.57
CA ASP A 32 -17.08 12.14 -10.89
C ASP A 32 -17.92 13.16 -10.11
N ALA A 33 -17.51 13.51 -8.90
CA ALA A 33 -18.11 14.57 -8.10
C ALA A 33 -17.70 15.99 -8.52
N GLY A 34 -16.84 16.15 -9.53
CA GLY A 34 -16.34 17.46 -9.99
C GLY A 34 -15.25 18.06 -9.08
N GLY A 35 -14.60 17.25 -8.24
CA GLY A 35 -13.52 17.65 -7.37
C GLY A 35 -12.26 18.03 -8.15
N THR A 36 -11.64 19.16 -7.78
CA THR A 36 -10.40 19.66 -8.42
C THR A 36 -9.15 19.40 -7.56
N GLU A 37 -9.33 18.90 -6.34
CA GLU A 37 -8.25 18.60 -5.41
C GLU A 37 -8.15 17.10 -5.12
N LEU A 38 -6.95 16.68 -4.74
CA LEU A 38 -6.68 15.31 -4.33
C LEU A 38 -7.33 15.03 -2.96
N PRO A 39 -8.23 14.05 -2.84
CA PRO A 39 -8.93 13.78 -1.59
C PRO A 39 -7.96 13.49 -0.43
N VAL A 40 -8.30 13.96 0.78
CA VAL A 40 -7.53 13.66 2.00
C VAL A 40 -7.38 12.15 2.19
N ASP A 41 -8.41 11.39 1.83
CA ASP A 41 -8.42 9.92 1.90
C ASP A 41 -7.43 9.30 0.93
N GLU A 42 -7.33 9.78 -0.31
CA GLU A 42 -6.31 9.31 -1.27
C GLU A 42 -4.90 9.53 -0.69
N ARG A 43 -4.62 10.73 -0.18
CA ARG A 43 -3.29 11.05 0.38
C ARG A 43 -2.95 10.17 1.58
N ARG A 44 -3.95 9.75 2.34
CA ARG A 44 -3.80 8.83 3.47
C ARG A 44 -3.51 7.41 2.98
N LEU A 45 -4.21 6.95 1.95
CA LEU A 45 -4.03 5.63 1.34
C LEU A 45 -2.64 5.49 0.70
N THR A 46 -2.20 6.49 -0.08
CA THR A 46 -0.87 6.49 -0.70
C THR A 46 0.25 6.47 0.33
N ARG A 47 0.10 7.15 1.47
CA ARG A 47 1.06 7.09 2.58
C ARG A 47 1.06 5.73 3.27
N ALA A 48 -0.10 5.15 3.54
CA ALA A 48 -0.23 3.83 4.13
C ALA A 48 0.43 2.76 3.23
N ARG A 49 0.15 2.80 1.92
CA ARG A 49 0.71 1.88 0.94
C ARG A 49 2.23 1.90 0.95
N ARG A 50 2.85 3.08 0.92
CA ARG A 50 4.32 3.22 1.00
C ARG A 50 4.91 2.61 2.28
N ALA A 51 4.20 2.73 3.40
CA ALA A 51 4.65 2.13 4.66
C ALA A 51 4.59 0.59 4.61
N VAL A 52 3.56 0.03 3.96
CA VAL A 52 3.40 -1.41 3.75
C VAL A 52 4.46 -1.95 2.79
N GLU A 53 4.70 -1.28 1.65
CA GLU A 53 5.76 -1.64 0.71
C GLU A 53 7.13 -1.64 1.37
N LYS A 54 7.40 -0.63 2.22
CA LYS A 54 8.65 -0.58 2.99
C LYS A 54 8.78 -1.76 3.97
N ALA A 55 7.70 -2.12 4.66
CA ALA A 55 7.71 -3.29 5.55
C ALA A 55 7.96 -4.59 4.79
N SER A 56 7.33 -4.75 3.61
CA SER A 56 7.56 -5.90 2.72
C SER A 56 9.03 -6.00 2.28
N ALA A 57 9.63 -4.86 1.88
CA ALA A 57 11.03 -4.79 1.48
C ALA A 57 11.99 -5.17 2.61
N ILE A 58 11.75 -4.71 3.84
CA ILE A 58 12.58 -5.06 5.02
C ILE A 58 12.58 -6.57 5.28
N LEU A 59 11.44 -7.25 5.08
CA LEU A 59 11.34 -8.70 5.27
C LEU A 59 11.98 -9.51 4.14
N GLN A 60 12.30 -8.88 3.00
CA GLN A 60 12.99 -9.51 1.88
C GLN A 60 14.52 -9.46 2.03
N GLU A 61 15.07 -8.47 2.74
CA GLU A 61 16.50 -8.33 2.93
C GLU A 61 17.04 -9.59 3.64
N PRO A 62 18.06 -10.28 3.07
CA PRO A 62 18.71 -11.37 3.78
C PRO A 62 19.28 -10.82 5.10
N ASP A 63 19.23 -11.63 6.17
CA ASP A 63 19.90 -11.35 7.45
C ASP A 63 21.43 -11.31 7.22
N ASP A 64 21.94 -10.27 6.56
CA ASP A 64 23.35 -9.93 6.53
C ASP A 64 23.61 -9.01 7.74
N SER A 65 23.80 -9.63 8.89
CA SER A 65 24.35 -9.04 10.12
C SER A 65 25.31 -10.00 10.79
#